data_AF-A0A4Y7QJQ1-F1
#
_entry.id   AF-A0A4Y7QJQ1-F1
#
_cell.length_a   1.000
_cell.length_b   1.000
_cell.length_c   1.000
_cell.angle_alpha   90.00
_cell.angle_beta   90.00
_cell.angle_gamma   90.00
#
_symmetry.space_group_name_H-M   'P 1'
#
loop_
_entity.id
_entity.type
_entity.pdbx_description
1 polymer ?
#
loop_
_entity_poly.entity_id
_entity_poly.type
_entity_poly.pdbx_seq_one_letter_code
_entity_poly.pdbx_strand_id
1 'polypeptide(L)'
;MTTPVAVDTYVKIEDPDPSECSLTEGQHGHRLSSEHINLLCHQTAKEYICRLCIIQFPDKAPMTFPLHSSHHCLIDHCEDEHPLQCDYIASLTQEQLIEAQNRLNGV
;
A
#
# COMPACT_ATOMS: atom_id res chain seq x y z
N MET A 1 37.87 -26.33 32.81
CA MET A 1 36.83 -25.50 33.46
C MET A 1 36.31 -24.58 32.35
N THR A 2 35.21 -24.95 31.71
CA THR A 2 34.72 -24.30 30.49
C THR A 2 33.36 -23.67 30.82
N THR A 3 33.30 -22.35 30.80
CA THR A 3 32.04 -21.60 30.83
C THR A 3 31.65 -21.23 29.41
N PRO A 4 30.47 -21.59 28.90
CA PRO A 4 29.94 -20.98 27.69
C PRO A 4 29.30 -19.61 28.04
N VAL A 5 29.81 -18.55 27.42
CA VAL A 5 29.15 -17.24 27.40
C VAL A 5 28.03 -17.32 26.37
N ALA A 6 26.78 -17.27 26.84
CA ALA A 6 25.61 -17.10 26.01
C ALA A 6 25.62 -15.66 25.47
N VAL A 7 25.73 -15.52 24.15
CA VAL A 7 25.55 -14.24 23.47
C VAL A 7 24.05 -14.07 23.23
N ASP A 8 23.41 -13.24 24.05
CA ASP A 8 22.05 -12.79 23.80
C ASP A 8 22.12 -11.67 22.76
N THR A 9 22.10 -12.07 21.48
CA THR A 9 21.93 -11.12 20.39
C THR A 9 20.46 -10.73 20.35
N TYR A 10 20.10 -9.74 21.17
CA TYR A 10 18.81 -9.08 21.12
C TYR A 10 18.69 -8.36 19.76
N VAL A 11 18.13 -9.05 18.77
CA VAL A 11 17.70 -8.44 17.51
C VAL A 11 16.56 -7.51 17.88
N LYS A 12 16.90 -6.24 18.06
CA LYS A 12 15.96 -5.14 18.14
C LYS A 12 15.30 -5.09 16.77
N ILE A 13 14.11 -5.71 16.66
CA ILE A 13 13.26 -5.54 15.49
C ILE A 13 12.83 -4.08 15.54
N GLU A 14 13.48 -3.26 14.73
CA GLU A 14 13.07 -1.89 14.48
C GLU A 14 11.65 -1.97 13.90
N ASP A 15 10.71 -1.37 14.62
CA ASP A 15 9.37 -1.11 14.11
C ASP A 15 9.56 -0.34 12.80
N PRO A 16 9.11 -0.85 11.63
CA PRO A 16 9.27 -0.11 10.40
C PRO A 16 8.49 1.18 10.53
N ASP A 17 9.20 2.31 10.58
CA ASP A 17 8.61 3.63 10.67
C ASP A 17 7.62 3.81 9.51
N PRO A 18 6.30 3.95 9.78
CA PRO A 18 5.29 3.95 8.72
C PRO A 18 5.27 5.26 7.91
N SER A 19 6.19 6.20 8.17
CA SER A 19 6.15 7.55 7.61
C SER A 19 7.18 7.83 6.52
N GLU A 20 8.12 6.93 6.25
CA GLU A 20 9.16 7.17 5.26
C GLU A 20 8.78 6.57 3.90
N CYS A 21 7.86 7.23 3.19
CA CYS A 21 7.85 7.12 1.73
C CYS A 21 9.18 7.67 1.22
N SER A 22 10.16 6.78 1.09
CA SER A 22 11.40 7.12 0.42
C SER A 22 11.05 7.47 -1.01
N LEU A 23 11.10 8.77 -1.34
CA LEU A 23 11.10 9.27 -2.70
C LEU A 23 12.36 8.74 -3.40
N THR A 24 12.33 7.47 -3.82
CA THR A 24 13.33 6.99 -4.75
C THR A 24 13.02 7.66 -6.07
N GLU A 25 13.82 8.67 -6.43
CA GLU A 25 13.86 9.34 -7.73
C GLU A 25 14.30 8.37 -8.87
N GLY A 26 13.74 7.16 -8.88
CA GLY A 26 13.73 6.28 -10.04
C GLY A 26 12.53 6.67 -10.88
N GLN A 27 12.77 7.12 -12.11
CA GLN A 27 11.74 7.32 -13.12
C GLN A 27 11.12 5.96 -13.53
N HIS A 28 10.38 5.31 -12.63
CA HIS A 28 9.40 4.32 -13.01
C HIS A 28 8.11 5.09 -13.26
N GLY A 29 7.69 5.16 -14.52
CA GLY A 29 6.37 5.70 -14.82
C GLY A 29 5.34 4.83 -14.12
N HIS A 30 4.67 5.37 -13.11
CA HIS A 30 3.55 4.67 -12.47
C HIS A 30 2.57 4.23 -13.53
N ARG A 31 2.19 2.97 -13.49
CA ARG A 31 1.22 2.39 -14.42
C ARG A 31 -0.19 2.83 -14.05
N LEU A 32 -0.36 3.14 -12.77
CA LEU A 32 -1.57 3.68 -12.20
C LEU A 32 -1.47 5.20 -12.06
N SER A 33 -2.47 5.90 -12.60
CA SER A 33 -2.71 7.32 -12.33
C SER A 33 -3.50 7.54 -11.04
N SER A 34 -3.56 8.79 -10.57
CA SER A 34 -4.34 9.20 -9.39
C SER A 34 -5.82 8.82 -9.44
N GLU A 35 -6.41 8.64 -10.62
CA GLU A 35 -7.80 8.20 -10.79
C GLU A 35 -8.06 6.81 -10.20
N HIS A 36 -7.04 5.94 -10.19
CA HIS A 36 -7.13 4.60 -9.63
C HIS A 36 -7.08 4.58 -8.10
N ILE A 37 -6.57 5.64 -7.47
CA ILE A 37 -6.36 5.67 -6.00
C ILE A 37 -7.69 5.53 -5.26
N ASN A 38 -8.77 6.14 -5.74
CA ASN A 38 -10.09 6.00 -5.13
C ASN A 38 -10.62 4.55 -5.19
N LEU A 39 -10.14 3.74 -6.13
CA LEU A 39 -10.46 2.33 -6.25
C LEU A 39 -9.55 1.46 -5.36
N LEU A 40 -8.26 1.81 -5.31
CA LEU A 40 -7.21 1.06 -4.61
C LEU A 40 -7.21 1.32 -3.10
N CYS A 41 -7.57 2.53 -2.70
CA CYS A 41 -7.52 3.00 -1.33
C CYS A 41 -8.91 3.40 -0.84
N HIS A 42 -9.15 3.21 0.45
CA HIS A 42 -10.30 3.74 1.15
C HIS A 42 -9.84 4.94 1.98
N GLN A 43 -10.33 6.13 1.64
CA GLN A 43 -10.07 7.33 2.41
C GLN A 43 -11.02 7.40 3.61
N THR A 44 -10.45 7.53 4.81
CA THR A 44 -11.19 7.79 6.04
C THR A 44 -11.00 9.24 6.49
N ALA A 45 -11.56 9.60 7.65
CA ALA A 45 -11.34 10.93 8.25
C ALA A 45 -9.90 11.18 8.74
N LYS A 46 -9.04 10.16 8.82
CA LYS A 46 -7.69 10.26 9.41
C LYS A 46 -6.57 9.75 8.51
N GLU A 47 -6.87 8.79 7.65
CA GLU A 47 -5.87 8.06 6.86
C GLU A 47 -6.48 7.47 5.59
N TYR A 48 -5.62 7.18 4.62
CA TYR A 48 -5.88 6.29 3.49
C TYR A 48 -5.53 4.86 3.88
N ILE A 49 -6.39 3.91 3.53
CA ILE A 49 -6.20 2.49 3.80
C ILE A 49 -6.12 1.75 2.47
N CYS A 50 -5.08 0.95 2.25
CA CYS A 50 -4.98 0.12 1.05
C CYS A 50 -6.06 -0.98 1.06
N ARG A 51 -7.01 -0.94 0.12
CA ARG A 51 -8.08 -1.96 0.00
C ARG A 51 -7.53 -3.29 -0.47
N LEU A 52 -6.49 -3.28 -1.30
CA LEU A 52 -5.86 -4.50 -1.80
C LEU A 52 -5.18 -5.29 -0.69
N CYS A 53 -4.57 -4.63 0.30
CA CYS A 53 -4.05 -5.28 1.50
C CYS A 53 -5.13 -6.08 2.23
N ILE A 54 -6.31 -5.49 2.43
CA ILE A 54 -7.44 -6.14 3.12
C ILE A 54 -7.90 -7.39 2.35
N ILE A 55 -7.95 -7.30 1.01
CA ILE A 55 -8.45 -8.38 0.15
C ILE A 55 -7.43 -9.52 0.04
N GLN A 56 -6.15 -9.18 -0.16
CA GLN A 56 -5.09 -10.17 -0.38
C GLN A 56 -4.59 -10.82 0.90
N PHE A 57 -4.60 -10.07 2.01
CA PHE A 57 -4.03 -10.49 3.28
C PHE A 57 -5.03 -10.25 4.42
N PRO A 58 -6.17 -10.97 4.47
CA PRO A 58 -7.23 -10.73 5.45
C PRO A 58 -6.78 -10.98 6.91
N ASP A 59 -5.76 -11.82 7.11
CA ASP A 59 -5.19 -12.10 8.42
C ASP A 59 -4.14 -11.07 8.88
N LYS A 60 -3.81 -10.06 8.04
CA LYS A 60 -2.82 -9.02 8.34
C LYS A 60 -3.48 -7.66 8.43
N ALA A 61 -2.90 -6.78 9.24
CA ALA A 61 -3.30 -5.38 9.25
C ALA A 61 -2.99 -4.75 7.88
N PRO A 62 -3.92 -3.99 7.28
CA PRO A 62 -3.67 -3.34 6.02
C PRO A 62 -2.68 -2.19 6.18
N MET A 63 -1.93 -1.91 5.12
CA MET A 63 -1.10 -0.70 5.08
C MET A 63 -2.00 0.54 5.09
N THR A 64 -1.66 1.49 5.95
CA THR A 64 -2.34 2.78 6.03
C THR A 64 -1.36 3.93 5.86
N PHE A 65 -1.88 5.05 5.35
CA PHE A 65 -1.11 6.25 5.03
C PHE A 65 -1.83 7.46 5.61
N PRO A 66 -1.12 8.42 6.22
CA PRO A 66 -1.77 9.65 6.69
C PRO A 66 -2.42 10.43 5.52
N LEU A 67 -3.44 11.25 5.83
CA LEU A 67 -4.19 12.01 4.80
C LEU A 67 -3.35 13.00 3.98
N HIS A 68 -2.17 13.37 4.47
CA HIS A 68 -1.25 14.26 3.76
C HIS A 68 -0.24 13.49 2.90
N SER A 69 -0.32 12.15 2.86
CA SER A 69 0.52 11.34 1.98
C SER A 69 0.26 11.67 0.52
N SER A 70 1.34 11.76 -0.25
CA SER A 70 1.23 11.99 -1.69
C SER A 70 0.57 10.79 -2.38
N HIS A 71 -0.19 11.05 -3.43
CA HIS A 71 -0.78 10.00 -4.27
C HIS A 71 0.27 9.01 -4.81
N HIS A 72 1.50 9.48 -5.05
CA HIS A 72 2.61 8.64 -5.51
C HIS A 72 2.96 7.57 -4.48
N CYS A 73 3.06 7.93 -3.18
CA CYS A 73 3.27 6.96 -2.10
C CYS A 73 2.26 5.80 -2.11
N LEU A 74 0.99 6.14 -2.31
CA LEU A 74 -0.09 5.16 -2.28
C LEU A 74 0.04 4.22 -3.47
N ILE A 75 0.38 4.77 -4.64
CA ILE A 75 0.60 4.01 -5.86
C ILE A 75 1.83 3.13 -5.75
N ASP A 76 2.96 3.64 -5.27
CA ASP A 76 4.20 2.88 -5.04
C ASP A 76 3.93 1.64 -4.19
N HIS A 77 3.29 1.83 -3.03
CA HIS A 77 2.92 0.70 -2.19
C HIS A 77 2.04 -0.33 -2.93
N CYS A 78 1.05 0.15 -3.68
CA CYS A 78 0.16 -0.74 -4.42
C CYS A 78 0.91 -1.49 -5.53
N GLU A 79 1.81 -0.83 -6.25
CA GLU A 79 2.59 -1.44 -7.33
C GLU A 79 3.64 -2.44 -6.81
N ASP A 80 4.27 -2.17 -5.65
CA ASP A 80 5.26 -3.07 -5.04
C ASP A 80 4.60 -4.29 -4.37
N GLU A 81 3.57 -4.06 -3.55
CA GLU A 81 2.96 -5.13 -2.75
C GLU A 81 1.84 -5.88 -3.49
N HIS A 82 1.25 -5.26 -4.52
CA HIS A 82 0.11 -5.80 -5.25
C HIS A 82 0.26 -5.66 -6.78
N PRO A 83 1.40 -6.05 -7.38
CA PRO A 83 1.71 -5.78 -8.78
C PRO A 83 0.67 -6.36 -9.74
N LEU A 84 0.19 -7.58 -9.49
CA LEU A 84 -0.79 -8.26 -10.35
C LEU A 84 -2.17 -7.59 -10.36
N GLN A 85 -2.58 -7.03 -9.22
CA GLN A 85 -3.85 -6.32 -9.09
C GLN A 85 -3.75 -4.94 -9.74
N CYS A 86 -2.60 -4.29 -9.59
CA CYS A 86 -2.29 -3.03 -10.25
C CYS A 86 -2.24 -3.20 -11.77
N ASP A 87 -1.65 -4.30 -12.28
CA ASP A 87 -1.72 -4.73 -13.69
C ASP A 87 -3.17 -4.78 -14.20
N TYR A 88 -4.02 -5.49 -13.46
CA TYR A 88 -5.42 -5.66 -13.81
C TYR A 88 -6.15 -4.33 -13.81
N ILE A 89 -5.99 -3.53 -12.76
CA ILE A 89 -6.68 -2.23 -12.61
C ILE A 89 -6.21 -1.24 -13.68
N ALA A 90 -4.93 -1.21 -14.01
CA ALA A 90 -4.39 -0.40 -15.10
C ALA A 90 -4.91 -0.83 -16.49
N SER A 91 -5.35 -2.08 -16.64
CA SER A 91 -5.96 -2.58 -17.88
C SER A 91 -7.45 -2.22 -18.03
N LEU A 92 -8.08 -1.75 -16.96
CA LEU A 92 -9.50 -1.36 -17.00
C LEU A 92 -9.67 -0.08 -17.82
N THR A 93 -10.76 -0.01 -18.59
CA THR A 93 -11.16 1.23 -19.25
C THR A 93 -11.74 2.21 -18.23
N GLN A 94 -11.81 3.49 -18.59
CA GLN A 94 -12.41 4.52 -17.74
C GLN A 94 -13.84 4.16 -17.30
N GLU A 95 -14.64 3.60 -18.20
CA GLU A 95 -16.02 3.18 -17.91
C GLU A 95 -16.05 2.07 -16.85
N GLN A 96 -15.16 1.08 -16.95
CA GLN A 96 -15.04 0.01 -15.97
C GLN A 96 -14.52 0.52 -14.62
N LEU A 97 -13.62 1.52 -14.62
CA LEU A 97 -13.15 2.16 -13.40
C LEU A 97 -14.27 2.92 -12.69
N ILE A 98 -15.07 3.68 -13.44
CA ILE A 98 -16.23 4.39 -12.90
C ILE A 98 -17.26 3.40 -12.37
N GLU A 99 -17.55 2.31 -13.08
CA GLU A 99 -18.46 1.27 -12.61
C GLU A 99 -17.95 0.62 -11.32
N ALA A 100 -16.68 0.22 -11.28
CA ALA A 100 -16.08 -0.37 -10.09
C ALA A 100 -16.08 0.61 -8.91
N GLN A 101 -15.79 1.88 -9.16
CA GLN A 101 -15.83 2.93 -8.15
C GLN A 101 -17.25 3.19 -7.65
N ASN A 102 -18.25 3.21 -8.54
CA ASN A 102 -19.66 3.33 -8.16
C ASN A 102 -20.13 2.14 -7.32
N ARG A 103 -19.68 0.91 -7.61
CA ARG A 103 -19.99 -0.26 -6.78
C ARG A 103 -19.39 -0.18 -5.37
N LEU A 104 -18.26 0.49 -5.22
CA LEU A 104 -17.59 0.67 -3.92
C LEU A 104 -18.11 1.87 -3.13
N ASN A 105 -18.64 2.89 -3.81
CA ASN A 105 -19.20 4.10 -3.19
C ASN A 105 -20.74 4.11 -3.09
N GLY A 106 -21.40 3.22 -3.82
CA GLY A 106 -22.86 3.16 -3.97
C GLY A 106 -23.56 2.35 -2.90
N VAL A 107 -23.97 3.05 -1.85
CA VAL A 107 -25.35 3.03 -1.35
C VAL A 107 -26.13 4.08 -2.13
#